data_AF-A0AAU4ZYW7-F1
#
_entry.id   AF-A0AAU4ZYW7-F1
#
_cell.length_a   1.000
_cell.length_b   1.000
_cell.length_c   1.000
_cell.angle_alpha   90.00
_cell.angle_beta   90.00
_cell.angle_gamma   90.00
#
_symmetry.space_group_name_H-M   'P 1'
#
loop_
_entity.id
_entity.type
_entity.pdbx_description
1 polymer ?
#
loop_
_entity_poly.entity_id
_entity_poly.type
_entity_poly.pdbx_seq_one_letter_code
_entity_poly.pdbx_strand_id
1 'polypeptide(L)'
;MPTSYTLADPYALPVARASFRAGSRPTLTDRFLAFDAEHPYVYSALERLTADRLAAGATRVGLKALFEDLRWQLPAGVRGLNNSFTALYARKLIEDHPQWASAFELRRRRTP
;
A
#
# COMPACT_ATOMS: atom_id res chain seq x y z
N MET A 1 -11.60 -30.95 46.96
CA MET A 1 -10.33 -30.18 46.94
C MET A 1 -9.26 -31.12 46.42
N PRO A 2 -8.48 -30.79 45.38
CA PRO A 2 -7.81 -29.50 45.18
C PRO A 2 -8.18 -28.77 43.89
N THR A 3 -8.07 -27.45 43.96
CA THR A 3 -8.34 -26.47 42.91
C THR A 3 -7.04 -26.24 42.12
N SER A 4 -7.03 -26.55 40.83
CA SER A 4 -5.92 -26.16 39.95
C SER A 4 -6.21 -24.79 39.35
N TYR A 5 -5.46 -23.80 39.82
CA TYR A 5 -5.40 -22.44 39.33
C TYR A 5 -4.63 -22.43 38.00
N THR A 6 -5.32 -22.29 36.87
CA THR A 6 -4.63 -21.97 35.61
C THR A 6 -4.48 -20.46 35.53
N LEU A 7 -3.23 -20.01 35.60
CA LEU A 7 -2.80 -18.63 35.41
C LEU A 7 -3.29 -18.12 34.04
N ALA A 8 -3.99 -16.98 34.08
CA ALA A 8 -4.32 -16.21 32.89
C ALA A 8 -3.02 -15.67 32.26
N ASP A 9 -2.83 -15.97 30.98
CA ASP A 9 -1.75 -15.44 30.16
C ASP A 9 -1.93 -13.92 29.95
N PRO A 10 -0.96 -13.07 30.32
CA PRO A 10 -1.07 -11.61 30.18
C PRO A 10 -0.67 -11.09 28.78
N TYR A 11 -0.42 -11.95 27.80
CA TYR A 11 0.00 -11.57 26.44
C TYR A 11 -1.12 -11.71 25.39
N ALA A 12 -2.37 -11.49 25.77
CA ALA A 12 -3.47 -11.33 24.83
C ALA A 12 -3.40 -9.95 24.13
N LEU A 13 -2.40 -9.75 23.27
CA LEU A 13 -2.43 -8.66 22.29
C LEU A 13 -3.59 -8.94 21.30
N PRO A 14 -4.49 -7.97 21.05
CA PRO A 14 -5.47 -8.11 20.00
C PRO A 14 -4.76 -7.93 18.66
N VAL A 15 -4.14 -8.99 18.14
CA VAL A 15 -3.87 -9.09 16.70
C VAL A 15 -5.23 -8.98 16.03
N ALA A 16 -5.45 -7.83 15.39
CA ALA A 16 -6.57 -7.59 14.50
C ALA A 16 -6.60 -8.72 13.48
N ARG A 17 -7.46 -9.70 13.75
CA ARG A 17 -7.55 -10.94 13.01
C ARG A 17 -8.24 -10.61 11.69
N ALA A 18 -7.44 -10.17 10.72
CA ALA A 18 -7.84 -10.17 9.32
C ALA A 18 -8.50 -11.52 9.05
N SER A 19 -9.78 -11.49 8.71
CA SER A 19 -10.63 -12.67 8.63
C SER A 19 -10.15 -13.58 7.51
N PHE A 20 -9.23 -14.50 7.81
CA PHE A 20 -8.87 -15.60 6.93
C PHE A 20 -10.03 -16.60 6.93
N ARG A 21 -11.02 -16.38 6.06
CA ARG A 21 -12.00 -17.43 5.73
C ARG A 21 -11.26 -18.55 5.01
N ALA A 22 -11.30 -19.73 5.61
CA ALA A 22 -10.77 -20.99 5.09
C ALA A 22 -11.10 -21.16 3.59
N GLY A 23 -10.07 -21.42 2.78
CA GLY A 23 -10.20 -21.81 1.36
C GLY A 23 -10.30 -20.68 0.33
N SER A 24 -10.38 -19.41 0.73
CA SER A 24 -10.41 -18.29 -0.23
C SER A 24 -9.00 -17.84 -0.58
N ARG A 25 -8.63 -17.86 -1.87
CA ARG A 25 -7.35 -17.33 -2.35
C ARG A 25 -7.12 -15.90 -1.81
N PRO A 26 -5.90 -15.54 -1.35
CA PRO A 26 -5.64 -14.21 -0.80
C PRO A 26 -6.03 -13.14 -1.82
N THR A 27 -6.87 -12.21 -1.36
CA THR A 27 -7.39 -11.12 -2.19
C THR A 27 -6.25 -10.18 -2.60
N LEU A 28 -6.46 -9.38 -3.66
CA LEU A 28 -5.45 -8.43 -4.11
C LEU A 28 -5.00 -7.48 -2.99
N THR A 29 -5.94 -7.03 -2.15
CA THR A 29 -5.67 -6.17 -1.00
C THR A 29 -4.84 -6.88 0.06
N ASP A 30 -5.12 -8.15 0.34
CA ASP A 30 -4.36 -8.95 1.31
C ASP A 30 -2.90 -9.14 0.86
N ARG A 31 -2.70 -9.44 -0.42
CA ARG A 31 -1.35 -9.53 -1.03
C ARG A 31 -0.64 -8.17 -1.03
N PHE A 32 -1.38 -7.09 -1.25
CA PHE A 32 -0.84 -5.73 -1.18
C PHE A 32 -0.38 -5.39 0.23
N LEU A 33 -1.18 -5.68 1.26
CA LEU A 33 -0.82 -5.41 2.65
C LEU A 33 0.40 -6.21 3.09
N ALA A 34 0.46 -7.50 2.71
CA ALA A 34 1.64 -8.33 2.96
C ALA A 34 2.89 -7.76 2.30
N PHE A 35 2.77 -7.29 1.05
CA PHE A 35 3.87 -6.67 0.31
C PHE A 35 4.29 -5.29 0.88
N ASP A 36 3.32 -4.44 1.27
CA ASP A 36 3.57 -3.13 1.88
C ASP A 36 4.26 -3.30 3.25
N ALA A 37 3.87 -4.32 4.02
CA ALA A 37 4.52 -4.66 5.28
C ALA A 37 5.95 -5.21 5.10
N GLU A 38 6.19 -5.99 4.05
CA GLU A 38 7.52 -6.52 3.73
C GLU A 38 8.44 -5.44 3.12
N HIS A 39 7.87 -4.42 2.49
CA HIS A 39 8.59 -3.38 1.78
C HIS A 39 8.10 -1.95 2.09
N PRO A 40 8.17 -1.49 3.36
CA PRO A 40 7.70 -0.16 3.77
C PRO A 40 8.45 1.00 3.06
N TYR A 41 9.65 0.73 2.55
CA TYR A 41 10.44 1.68 1.76
C TYR A 41 9.83 1.96 0.38
N VAL A 42 9.03 1.06 -0.18
CA VAL A 42 8.35 1.25 -1.48
C VAL A 42 7.34 2.39 -1.37
N TYR A 43 6.50 2.37 -0.34
CA TYR A 43 5.53 3.44 -0.08
C TYR A 43 6.24 4.78 0.11
N SER A 44 7.26 4.81 0.98
CA SER A 44 8.03 6.03 1.29
C SER A 44 8.71 6.62 0.05
N ALA A 45 9.24 5.77 -0.84
CA ALA A 45 9.86 6.22 -2.08
C ALA A 45 8.83 6.75 -3.09
N LEU A 46 7.67 6.11 -3.21
CA LEU A 46 6.56 6.61 -4.05
C LEU A 46 6.04 7.96 -3.56
N GLU A 47 5.87 8.11 -2.25
CA GLU A 47 5.47 9.36 -1.61
C GLU A 47 6.48 10.47 -1.93
N ARG A 48 7.78 10.19 -1.76
CA ARG A 48 8.85 11.15 -2.04
C ARG A 48 8.93 11.52 -3.53
N LEU A 49 8.85 10.56 -4.44
CA LEU A 49 8.84 10.82 -5.88
C LEU A 49 7.61 11.62 -6.29
N THR A 50 6.45 11.35 -5.69
CA THR A 50 5.23 12.13 -5.92
C THR A 50 5.43 13.58 -5.47
N ALA A 51 5.90 13.78 -4.24
CA ALA A 51 6.16 15.10 -3.69
C ALA A 51 7.18 15.88 -4.53
N ASP A 52 8.25 15.23 -4.99
CA ASP A 52 9.26 15.83 -5.85
C ASP A 52 8.67 16.29 -7.20
N ARG A 53 7.84 15.46 -7.84
CA ARG A 53 7.16 15.84 -9.09
C ARG A 53 6.21 17.02 -8.89
N LEU A 54 5.47 17.04 -7.79
CA LEU A 54 4.58 18.15 -7.47
C LEU A 54 5.34 19.43 -7.15
N ALA A 55 6.46 19.34 -6.42
CA ALA A 55 7.35 20.47 -6.15
C ALA A 55 7.99 21.02 -7.44
N ALA A 56 8.27 20.14 -8.42
CA ALA A 56 8.71 20.52 -9.75
C ALA A 56 7.60 21.17 -10.61
N GLY A 57 6.37 21.29 -10.09
CA GLY A 57 5.23 21.88 -10.81
C GLY A 57 4.52 20.91 -11.74
N ALA A 58 4.71 19.60 -11.58
CA ALA A 58 3.97 18.62 -12.36
C ALA A 58 2.48 18.70 -12.03
N THR A 59 1.68 19.01 -13.04
CA THR A 59 0.22 19.04 -12.93
C THR A 59 -0.42 17.66 -13.07
N ARG A 60 0.35 16.67 -13.52
CA ARG A 60 -0.10 15.28 -13.76
C ARG A 60 0.96 14.30 -13.31
N VAL A 61 0.63 13.48 -12.32
CA VAL A 61 1.52 12.42 -11.82
C VAL A 61 0.92 11.06 -12.14
N GLY A 62 1.61 10.28 -12.97
CA GLY A 62 1.21 8.93 -13.33
C GLY A 62 1.85 7.90 -12.40
N LEU A 63 1.05 7.14 -11.66
CA LEU A 63 1.56 6.09 -10.78
C LEU A 63 2.42 5.05 -11.51
N LYS A 64 2.09 4.76 -12.78
CA LYS A 64 2.89 3.86 -13.62
C LYS A 64 4.31 4.40 -13.85
N ALA A 65 4.45 5.69 -14.14
CA ALA A 65 5.75 6.33 -14.32
C ALA A 65 6.56 6.33 -13.02
N LEU A 66 5.91 6.62 -11.88
CA LEU A 66 6.55 6.52 -10.56
C LEU A 66 7.02 5.09 -10.25
N PHE A 67 6.23 4.08 -10.62
CA PHE A 67 6.61 2.67 -10.47
C PHE A 67 7.79 2.28 -11.36
N GLU A 68 7.86 2.82 -12.58
CA GLU A 68 9.01 2.63 -13.47
C GLU A 68 10.27 3.28 -12.89
N ASP A 69 10.19 4.54 -12.45
CA ASP A 69 11.28 5.24 -11.74
C ASP A 69 11.73 4.45 -10.49
N LEU A 70 10.78 4.01 -9.67
CA LEU A 70 11.06 3.23 -8.48
C LEU A 70 11.75 1.90 -8.80
N ARG A 71 11.36 1.25 -9.90
CA ARG A 71 11.97 0.01 -10.36
C ARG A 71 13.43 0.22 -10.76
N TRP A 72 13.78 1.38 -11.30
CA TRP A 72 15.17 1.75 -11.60
C TRP A 72 15.99 2.06 -10.34
N GLN A 73 15.38 2.66 -9.32
CA GLN A 73 16.07 3.00 -8.08
C GLN A 73 16.32 1.79 -7.16
N LEU A 74 15.55 0.71 -7.30
CA LEU A 74 15.67 -0.45 -6.42
C LEU A 74 16.72 -1.46 -6.94
N PRO A 75 17.76 -1.79 -6.14
CA PRO A 75 18.93 -2.54 -6.60
C PRO A 75 18.65 -4.00 -7.03
N ALA A 76 17.43 -4.50 -6.85
CA ALA A 76 17.00 -5.79 -7.36
C ALA A 76 15.49 -5.77 -7.63
N GLY A 77 15.02 -4.82 -8.45
CA GLY A 77 13.66 -4.71 -9.00
C GLY A 77 12.63 -5.55 -8.27
N VAL A 78 12.10 -5.02 -7.16
CA VAL A 78 11.30 -5.74 -6.16
C VAL A 78 10.40 -6.78 -6.83
N ARG A 79 10.75 -8.06 -6.65
CA ARG A 79 10.05 -9.18 -7.25
C ARG A 79 8.64 -9.23 -6.65
N GLY A 80 7.66 -8.76 -7.40
CA GLY A 80 6.26 -8.70 -6.94
C GLY A 80 5.60 -7.34 -7.09
N LEU A 81 6.31 -6.31 -7.54
CA LEU A 81 5.71 -5.02 -7.89
C LEU A 81 4.76 -5.18 -9.10
N ASN A 82 3.51 -5.55 -8.82
CA ASN A 82 2.50 -5.80 -9.82
C ASN A 82 1.78 -4.49 -10.17
N ASN A 83 1.47 -4.28 -11.45
CA ASN A 83 0.63 -3.17 -11.94
C ASN A 83 -0.79 -3.17 -11.32
N SER A 84 -1.24 -4.28 -10.75
CA SER A 84 -2.49 -4.29 -9.97
C SER A 84 -2.38 -3.48 -8.68
N PHE A 85 -1.19 -3.33 -8.10
CA PHE A 85 -0.97 -2.58 -6.86
C PHE A 85 -0.86 -1.08 -7.08
N THR A 86 -0.50 -0.61 -8.29
CA THR A 86 -0.44 0.83 -8.60
C THR A 86 -1.74 1.57 -8.25
N ALA A 87 -2.91 0.95 -8.49
CA ALA A 87 -4.20 1.56 -8.16
C ALA A 87 -4.47 1.61 -6.66
N LEU A 88 -4.00 0.62 -5.89
CA LEU A 88 -4.13 0.59 -4.43
C LEU A 88 -3.19 1.62 -3.79
N TYR A 89 -1.94 1.70 -4.25
CA TYR A 89 -1.01 2.75 -3.83
C TYR A 89 -1.52 4.15 -4.17
N ALA A 90 -2.11 4.35 -5.36
CA ALA A 90 -2.70 5.63 -5.72
C ALA A 90 -3.81 6.05 -4.73
N ARG A 91 -4.69 5.11 -4.35
CA ARG A 91 -5.75 5.38 -3.36
C ARG A 91 -5.15 5.72 -2.00
N LYS A 92 -4.19 4.93 -1.51
CA LYS A 92 -3.49 5.18 -0.24
C LYS A 92 -2.83 6.56 -0.22
N LEU A 93 -2.06 6.91 -1.26
CA LEU A 93 -1.42 8.23 -1.40
C LEU A 93 -2.44 9.38 -1.41
N ILE A 94 -3.61 9.19 -2.03
CA ILE A 94 -4.67 10.20 -2.05
C ILE A 94 -5.39 10.30 -0.70
N GLU A 95 -5.58 9.18 0.01
CA GLU A 95 -6.16 9.14 1.36
C GLU A 95 -5.24 9.86 2.36
N ASP A 96 -3.93 9.59 2.29
CA ASP A 96 -2.92 10.23 3.15
C ASP A 96 -2.67 11.70 2.74
N HIS A 97 -2.75 12.00 1.43
CA HIS A 97 -2.55 13.35 0.88
C HIS A 97 -3.71 13.74 -0.05
N PRO A 98 -4.86 14.18 0.50
CA PRO A 98 -6.01 14.58 -0.31
C PRO A 98 -5.71 15.73 -1.28
N GLN A 99 -4.72 16.57 -0.99
CA GLN A 99 -4.22 17.62 -1.87
C GLN A 99 -3.64 17.08 -3.19
N TRP A 100 -3.18 15.82 -3.22
CA TRP A 100 -2.63 15.19 -4.42
C TRP A 100 -3.71 14.63 -5.33
N ALA A 101 -4.95 14.48 -4.86
CA ALA A 101 -6.08 14.01 -5.67
C ALA A 101 -6.28 14.82 -6.95
N SER A 102 -5.96 16.12 -6.92
CA SER A 102 -6.05 17.01 -8.08
C SER A 102 -4.96 16.78 -9.12
N ALA A 103 -3.79 16.29 -8.69
CA ALA A 103 -2.63 16.03 -9.55
C ALA A 103 -2.56 14.57 -10.04
N PHE A 104 -3.09 13.64 -9.24
CA PHE A 104 -3.41 12.30 -9.69
C PHE A 104 -4.67 12.37 -10.53
N GLU A 105 -4.50 12.48 -11.85
CA GLU A 105 -5.62 12.39 -12.79
C GLU A 105 -6.14 10.94 -12.79
N LEU A 106 -6.90 10.58 -11.74
CA LEU A 106 -7.80 9.44 -11.74
C LEU A 106 -8.80 9.74 -12.83
N ARG A 107 -8.48 9.30 -14.04
CA ARG A 107 -9.17 9.58 -15.29
C ARG A 107 -10.67 9.60 -15.03
N ARG A 108 -11.24 10.80 -14.77
CA ARG A 108 -12.69 10.95 -14.72
C ARG A 108 -13.10 10.68 -16.14
N ARG A 109 -13.77 9.55 -16.34
CA ARG A 109 -14.40 9.20 -17.60
C ARG A 109 -15.38 10.35 -17.88
N ARG A 110 -14.93 11.37 -18.62
CA ARG A 110 -15.81 12.37 -19.22
C ARG A 110 -16.55 11.61 -20.29
N THR A 111 -17.72 11.11 -19.94
CA THR A 111 -18.75 10.87 -20.94
C THR A 111 -19.29 12.26 -21.31
N PRO A 112 -19.27 12.65 -22.60
CA PRO A 112 -19.93 13.86 -23.06
C PRO A 112 -21.45 13.77 -22.91
#